data_AF-A0AAD2EJ27-F1
#
_entry.id   AF-A0AAD2EJ27-F1
#
_cell.length_a   1.000
_cell.length_b   1.000
_cell.length_c   1.000
_cell.angle_alpha   90.00
_cell.angle_beta   90.00
_cell.angle_gamma   90.00
#
_symmetry.space_group_name_H-M   'P 1'
#
loop_
_entity.id
_entity.type
_entity.pdbx_description
1 polymer ?
#
loop_
_entity_poly.entity_id
_entity_poly.type
_entity_poly.pdbx_seq_one_letter_code
_entity_poly.pdbx_strand_id
1 'polypeptide(L)'
;MLQAGPPQAHPKDIYENTMALTSSAFWFALGSIILTNIVLSGDNAVVIALAARNLPKRQQKQAIFWGSAGAIVLRVVLTVLAVKLLALPYLKTIGALLLAYIGVKLLTEAEDEAADRHQRAGLWPAIQTILIADFVMSLDNVVAVAAAAEKGPPGTTFLLLVLGLGFSVPLIVFGSTLLVGIMARFPVIITLGAALLGYLAGDMLVTDPVDAVWFEHVVPHPDVVVGLLGALLVVALGRWLSQRTLRRA
;
A
#
# COMPACT_ATOMS: atom_id res chain seq x y z
N MET A 1 21.64 14.72 -42.28
CA MET A 1 20.71 14.99 -41.16
C MET A 1 19.30 14.73 -41.63
N LEU A 2 18.73 13.56 -41.35
CA LEU A 2 17.32 13.26 -41.64
C LEU A 2 16.53 13.49 -40.34
N GLN A 3 15.71 14.54 -40.32
CA GLN A 3 14.74 14.78 -39.27
C GLN A 3 13.71 13.64 -39.31
N ALA A 4 13.70 12.81 -38.27
CA ALA A 4 12.54 11.96 -37.99
C ALA A 4 11.39 12.89 -37.57
N GLY A 5 10.35 13.01 -38.41
CA GLY A 5 9.10 13.64 -38.03
C GLY A 5 8.45 12.91 -36.85
N PRO A 6 7.59 13.57 -36.07
CA PRO A 6 6.95 12.94 -34.92
C PRO A 6 6.15 11.70 -35.35
N PRO A 7 6.09 10.64 -34.52
CA PRO A 7 5.40 9.40 -34.86
C PRO A 7 3.93 9.70 -35.20
N GLN A 8 3.54 9.44 -36.44
CA GLN A 8 2.16 9.60 -36.89
C GLN A 8 1.36 8.41 -36.40
N ALA A 9 0.42 8.63 -35.48
CA ALA A 9 -0.53 7.59 -35.07
C ALA A 9 -1.29 7.09 -36.30
N HIS A 10 -1.29 5.77 -36.56
CA HIS A 10 -2.00 5.24 -37.71
C HIS A 10 -3.51 5.42 -37.49
N PRO A 11 -4.29 5.77 -38.53
CA PRO A 11 -5.73 6.01 -38.40
C PRO A 11 -6.49 4.84 -37.75
N LYS A 12 -6.06 3.59 -38.00
CA LYS A 12 -6.65 2.39 -37.39
C LYS A 12 -6.54 2.38 -35.86
N ASP A 13 -5.40 2.82 -35.33
CA ASP A 13 -5.15 2.89 -33.88
C ASP A 13 -6.14 3.87 -33.21
N ILE A 14 -6.48 4.97 -33.89
CA ILE A 14 -7.43 5.97 -33.37
C ILE A 14 -8.86 5.41 -33.36
N TYR A 15 -9.27 4.69 -34.41
CA TYR A 15 -10.61 4.11 -34.50
C TYR A 15 -10.82 2.94 -33.53
N GLU A 16 -9.82 2.06 -33.36
CA GLU A 16 -9.87 0.95 -32.40
C GLU A 16 -9.92 1.47 -30.95
N ASN A 17 -9.12 2.47 -30.61
CA ASN A 17 -9.16 3.10 -29.28
C ASN A 17 -10.51 3.82 -29.03
N THR A 18 -11.09 4.48 -30.03
CA THR A 18 -12.38 5.19 -29.87
C THR A 18 -13.56 4.22 -29.68
N MET A 19 -13.57 3.08 -30.39
CA MET A 19 -14.56 2.01 -30.16
C MET A 19 -14.33 1.29 -28.82
N ALA A 20 -13.07 1.15 -28.40
CA ALA A 20 -12.74 0.56 -27.11
C ALA A 20 -13.19 1.42 -25.92
N LEU A 21 -13.01 2.75 -25.99
CA LEU A 21 -13.41 3.69 -24.94
C LEU A 21 -14.94 3.83 -24.76
N THR A 22 -15.71 3.51 -25.80
CA THR A 22 -17.19 3.50 -25.78
C THR A 22 -17.76 2.13 -25.43
N SER A 23 -16.92 1.10 -25.32
CA SER A 23 -17.35 -0.25 -24.95
C SER A 23 -17.78 -0.33 -23.49
N SER A 24 -18.89 -1.02 -23.23
CA SER A 24 -19.34 -1.34 -21.87
C SER A 24 -18.29 -2.14 -21.08
N ALA A 25 -17.48 -2.95 -21.76
CA ALA A 25 -16.39 -3.71 -21.16
C ALA A 25 -15.29 -2.79 -20.58
N PHE A 26 -15.00 -1.66 -21.23
CA PHE A 26 -14.01 -0.70 -20.73
C PHE A 26 -14.46 -0.07 -19.42
N TRP A 27 -15.70 0.42 -19.36
CA TRP A 27 -16.26 1.03 -18.15
C TRP A 27 -16.45 0.03 -17.02
N PHE A 28 -16.81 -1.22 -17.34
CA PHE A 28 -16.87 -2.30 -16.35
C PHE A 28 -15.48 -2.63 -15.78
N ALA A 29 -14.46 -2.77 -16.62
CA ALA A 29 -13.09 -3.02 -16.19
C ALA A 29 -12.56 -1.84 -15.34
N LEU A 30 -12.76 -0.60 -15.78
CA LEU A 30 -12.38 0.60 -15.04
C LEU A 30 -13.07 0.66 -13.68
N GLY A 31 -14.39 0.43 -13.64
CA GLY A 31 -15.16 0.36 -12.40
C GLY A 31 -14.67 -0.75 -11.47
N SER A 32 -14.34 -1.93 -12.01
CA SER A 32 -13.76 -3.03 -11.24
C SER A 32 -12.40 -2.65 -10.65
N ILE A 33 -11.52 -1.98 -11.40
CA ILE A 33 -10.21 -1.54 -10.89
C ILE A 33 -10.40 -0.52 -9.76
N ILE A 34 -11.28 0.46 -9.96
CA ILE A 34 -11.58 1.47 -8.93
C ILE A 34 -12.14 0.78 -7.68
N LEU A 35 -13.11 -0.12 -7.83
CA LEU A 35 -13.71 -0.83 -6.70
C LEU A 35 -12.69 -1.71 -5.97
N THR A 36 -11.90 -2.49 -6.70
CA THR A 36 -10.81 -3.31 -6.14
C THR A 36 -9.85 -2.42 -5.37
N ASN A 37 -9.40 -1.31 -5.95
CA ASN A 37 -8.52 -0.38 -5.26
C ASN A 37 -9.17 0.19 -4.01
N ILE A 38 -10.46 0.57 -4.02
CA ILE A 38 -11.14 1.12 -2.84
C ILE A 38 -11.12 0.11 -1.69
N VAL A 39 -11.47 -1.15 -1.98
CA VAL A 39 -11.47 -2.23 -0.98
C VAL A 39 -10.05 -2.46 -0.45
N LEU A 40 -9.06 -2.49 -1.34
CA LEU A 40 -7.64 -2.72 -1.03
C LEU A 40 -6.88 -1.45 -0.59
N SER A 41 -7.52 -0.29 -0.45
CA SER A 41 -6.86 0.98 -0.07
C SER A 41 -7.14 1.40 1.36
N GLY A 42 -8.07 0.72 2.05
CA GLY A 42 -8.44 1.06 3.42
C GLY A 42 -7.27 0.89 4.40
N ASP A 43 -6.58 -0.25 4.32
CA ASP A 43 -5.33 -0.55 5.03
C ASP A 43 -4.18 0.38 4.62
N ASN A 44 -3.99 0.62 3.32
CA ASN A 44 -2.98 1.54 2.80
C ASN A 44 -3.17 2.97 3.35
N ALA A 45 -4.42 3.45 3.46
CA ALA A 45 -4.73 4.75 4.03
C ALA A 45 -4.40 4.83 5.53
N VAL A 46 -4.60 3.74 6.29
CA VAL A 46 -4.18 3.66 7.70
C VAL A 46 -2.68 3.81 7.83
N VAL A 47 -1.90 3.12 7.00
CA VAL A 47 -0.43 3.17 7.06
C VAL A 47 0.11 4.53 6.65
N ILE A 48 -0.46 5.14 5.61
CA ILE A 48 -0.15 6.51 5.20
C ILE A 48 -0.44 7.50 6.33
N ALA A 49 -1.61 7.39 6.96
CA ALA A 49 -1.97 8.24 8.09
C ALA A 49 -1.02 8.03 9.28
N LEU A 50 -0.69 6.79 9.61
CA LEU A 50 0.26 6.47 10.68
C LEU A 50 1.64 7.09 10.41
N ALA A 51 2.17 6.99 9.20
CA ALA A 51 3.48 7.53 8.85
C ALA A 51 3.50 9.08 8.84
N ALA A 52 2.41 9.72 8.44
CA ALA A 52 2.34 11.18 8.31
C ALA A 52 1.86 11.92 9.57
N ARG A 53 1.34 11.21 10.60
CA ARG A 53 0.66 11.84 11.75
C ARG A 53 1.55 12.74 12.61
N ASN A 54 2.83 12.42 12.72
CA ASN A 54 3.78 13.13 13.58
C ASN A 54 4.40 14.36 12.90
N LEU A 55 4.09 14.60 11.63
CA LEU A 55 4.59 15.75 10.88
C LEU A 55 3.78 17.02 11.16
N PRO A 56 4.39 18.21 11.07
CA PRO A 56 3.65 19.47 11.04
C PRO A 56 2.55 19.44 9.96
N LYS A 57 1.38 20.03 10.23
CA LYS A 57 0.18 19.93 9.35
C LYS A 57 0.47 20.18 7.85
N ARG A 58 1.38 21.11 7.53
CA ARG A 58 1.78 21.39 6.13
C ARG A 58 2.60 20.23 5.54
N GLN A 59 3.58 19.72 6.27
CA GLN A 59 4.41 18.60 5.83
C GLN A 59 3.62 17.29 5.78
N GLN A 60 2.66 17.09 6.68
CA GLN A 60 1.76 15.94 6.64
C GLN A 60 1.00 15.85 5.32
N LYS A 61 0.36 16.95 4.88
CA LYS A 61 -0.32 16.99 3.58
C LYS A 61 0.65 16.71 2.43
N GLN A 62 1.88 17.22 2.52
CA GLN A 62 2.93 16.94 1.54
C GLN A 62 3.35 15.46 1.56
N ALA A 63 3.54 14.85 2.72
CA ALA A 63 3.90 13.44 2.85
C ALA A 63 2.81 12.54 2.29
N ILE A 64 1.55 12.82 2.62
CA ILE A 64 0.39 12.07 2.10
C ILE A 64 0.32 12.23 0.57
N PHE A 65 0.42 13.45 0.05
CA PHE A 65 0.32 13.71 -1.39
C PHE A 65 1.47 13.07 -2.18
N TRP A 66 2.73 13.37 -1.81
CA TRP A 66 3.90 12.88 -2.52
C TRP A 66 4.12 11.37 -2.30
N GLY A 67 3.83 10.87 -1.10
CA GLY A 67 3.83 9.44 -0.80
C GLY A 67 2.81 8.69 -1.64
N SER A 68 1.56 9.17 -1.72
CA SER A 68 0.50 8.53 -2.53
C SER A 68 0.80 8.63 -4.03
N ALA A 69 1.31 9.77 -4.51
CA ALA A 69 1.69 9.93 -5.91
C ALA A 69 2.83 8.96 -6.30
N GLY A 70 3.87 8.86 -5.47
CA GLY A 70 4.96 7.92 -5.68
C GLY A 70 4.51 6.46 -5.59
N ALA A 71 3.65 6.14 -4.63
CA ALA A 71 3.05 4.81 -4.46
C ALA A 71 2.29 4.37 -5.72
N ILE A 72 1.56 5.26 -6.37
CA ILE A 72 0.82 4.91 -7.58
C ILE A 72 1.75 4.68 -8.78
N VAL A 73 2.78 5.50 -8.93
CA VAL A 73 3.81 5.25 -9.96
C VAL A 73 4.46 3.90 -9.72
N LEU A 74 4.82 3.61 -8.47
CA LEU A 74 5.36 2.31 -8.08
C LEU A 74 4.38 1.20 -8.41
N ARG A 75 3.10 1.34 -8.06
CA ARG A 75 2.04 0.37 -8.33
C ARG A 75 1.89 0.07 -9.81
N VAL A 76 1.88 1.08 -10.69
CA VAL A 76 1.85 0.88 -12.15
C VAL A 76 3.06 0.06 -12.61
N VAL A 77 4.26 0.36 -12.12
CA VAL A 77 5.48 -0.40 -12.44
C VAL A 77 5.38 -1.84 -11.92
N LEU A 78 4.92 -2.03 -10.69
CA LEU A 78 4.74 -3.35 -10.09
C LEU A 78 3.71 -4.17 -10.85
N THR A 79 2.62 -3.58 -11.36
CA THR A 79 1.62 -4.32 -12.15
C THR A 79 2.26 -4.95 -13.38
N VAL A 80 3.12 -4.21 -14.07
CA VAL A 80 3.82 -4.69 -15.28
C VAL A 80 4.82 -5.81 -14.93
N LEU A 81 5.40 -5.77 -13.73
CA LEU A 81 6.39 -6.74 -13.26
C LEU A 81 5.82 -7.86 -12.38
N ALA A 82 4.51 -7.83 -12.10
CA ALA A 82 3.85 -8.59 -11.04
C ALA A 82 4.12 -10.09 -11.12
N VAL A 83 3.92 -10.67 -12.31
CA VAL A 83 4.09 -12.10 -12.56
C VAL A 83 5.52 -12.55 -12.26
N LYS A 84 6.52 -11.71 -12.53
CA LYS A 84 7.92 -12.04 -12.26
C LYS A 84 8.27 -11.88 -10.79
N LEU A 85 7.74 -10.84 -10.13
CA LEU A 85 8.02 -10.57 -8.72
C LEU A 85 7.41 -11.63 -7.81
N LEU A 86 6.16 -12.03 -8.05
CA LEU A 86 5.47 -13.01 -7.20
C LEU A 86 6.00 -14.45 -7.32
N ALA A 87 6.74 -14.74 -8.39
CA ALA A 87 7.44 -16.00 -8.52
C ALA A 87 8.75 -16.06 -7.70
N LEU A 88 9.20 -14.93 -7.13
CA LEU A 88 10.43 -14.90 -6.34
C LEU A 88 10.20 -15.51 -4.95
N PRO A 89 10.98 -16.53 -4.56
CA PRO A 89 10.88 -17.12 -3.23
C PRO A 89 11.29 -16.10 -2.16
N TYR A 90 10.66 -16.16 -0.97
CA TYR A 90 10.93 -15.31 0.19
C TYR A 90 10.60 -13.81 0.01
N LEU A 91 10.11 -13.38 -1.16
CA LEU A 91 9.79 -11.97 -1.37
C LEU A 91 8.70 -11.52 -0.39
N LYS A 92 7.69 -12.36 -0.17
CA LYS A 92 6.60 -12.05 0.77
C LYS A 92 7.06 -12.20 2.20
N THR A 93 7.90 -13.19 2.50
CA THR A 93 8.51 -13.35 3.83
C THR A 93 9.31 -12.11 4.25
N ILE A 94 10.13 -11.56 3.34
CA ILE A 94 10.87 -10.31 3.60
C ILE A 94 9.90 -9.14 3.76
N GLY A 95 8.88 -9.07 2.92
CA GLY A 95 7.82 -8.08 3.01
C GLY A 95 7.12 -8.09 4.37
N ALA A 96 6.72 -9.27 4.85
CA ALA A 96 6.10 -9.49 6.15
C ALA A 96 6.98 -8.95 7.29
N LEU A 97 8.28 -9.25 7.28
CA LEU A 97 9.21 -8.74 8.27
C LEU A 97 9.33 -7.21 8.23
N LEU A 98 9.38 -6.62 7.04
CA LEU A 98 9.39 -5.15 6.87
C LEU A 98 8.10 -4.53 7.39
N LEU A 99 6.95 -5.14 7.11
CA LEU A 99 5.64 -4.62 7.52
C LEU A 99 5.46 -4.68 9.04
N ALA A 100 5.88 -5.80 9.66
CA ALA A 100 5.92 -5.93 11.11
C ALA A 100 6.86 -4.89 11.74
N TYR A 101 8.05 -4.68 11.15
CA TYR A 101 8.99 -3.65 11.59
C TYR A 101 8.38 -2.24 11.50
N ILE A 102 7.71 -1.90 10.40
CA ILE A 102 7.02 -0.61 10.24
C ILE A 102 5.92 -0.47 11.30
N GLY A 103 5.14 -1.52 11.56
CA GLY A 103 4.10 -1.54 12.59
C GLY A 103 4.66 -1.26 13.99
N VAL A 104 5.74 -1.94 14.38
CA VAL A 104 6.41 -1.74 15.67
C VAL A 104 6.98 -0.33 15.74
N LYS A 105 7.75 0.09 14.73
CA LYS A 105 8.39 1.43 14.66
C LYS A 105 7.35 2.54 14.78
N LEU A 106 6.27 2.46 14.01
CA LEU A 106 5.21 3.46 14.06
C LEU A 106 4.50 3.45 15.42
N LEU A 107 4.30 2.30 16.06
CA LEU A 107 3.71 2.27 17.41
C LEU A 107 4.65 2.90 18.46
N THR A 108 5.94 2.56 18.44
CA THR A 108 6.93 3.12 19.38
C THR A 108 7.04 4.64 19.25
N GLU A 109 7.05 5.18 18.03
CA GLU A 109 7.08 6.63 17.78
C GLU A 109 5.81 7.35 18.27
N ALA A 110 4.72 6.62 18.54
CA ALA A 110 3.51 7.19 19.12
C ALA A 110 3.60 7.36 20.64
N GLU A 111 4.28 6.42 21.29
CA GLU A 111 4.34 6.32 22.75
C GLU A 111 5.54 7.09 23.35
N ASP A 112 6.57 7.42 22.55
CA ASP A 112 7.70 8.28 22.94
C ASP A 112 7.26 9.72 23.28
N GLU A 113 7.84 10.34 24.32
CA GLU A 113 7.41 11.63 24.90
C GLU A 113 7.40 12.84 23.95
N ALA A 114 6.51 13.79 24.25
CA ALA A 114 6.13 14.93 23.41
C ALA A 114 7.25 15.89 23.01
N ALA A 115 8.30 16.01 23.80
CA ALA A 115 9.32 17.03 23.63
C ALA A 115 10.24 16.79 22.42
N ASP A 116 10.48 15.53 22.04
CA ASP A 116 11.43 15.15 20.97
C ASP A 116 10.75 14.83 19.62
N ARG A 117 9.40 14.75 19.59
CA ARG A 117 8.62 14.28 18.44
C ARG A 117 8.71 15.19 17.20
N HIS A 118 8.82 16.50 17.40
CA HIS A 118 8.82 17.47 16.29
C HIS A 118 10.19 17.62 15.60
N GLN A 119 11.29 17.22 16.26
CA GLN A 119 12.64 17.36 15.69
C GLN A 119 13.09 16.13 14.91
N ARG A 120 12.54 14.93 15.18
CA ARG A 120 12.93 13.68 14.50
C ARG A 120 12.05 13.31 13.29
N ALA A 121 10.82 13.81 13.22
CA ALA A 121 9.90 13.49 12.12
C ALA A 121 10.20 14.35 10.89
N GLY A 122 10.92 13.78 9.92
CA GLY A 122 11.18 14.40 8.63
C GLY A 122 10.16 13.99 7.55
N LEU A 123 9.85 14.91 6.64
CA LEU A 123 9.02 14.64 5.45
C LEU A 123 9.52 13.42 4.66
N TRP A 124 10.84 13.34 4.45
CA TRP A 124 11.45 12.27 3.63
C TRP A 124 11.33 10.87 4.26
N PRO A 125 11.70 10.67 5.55
CA PRO A 125 11.43 9.40 6.23
C PRO A 125 9.96 8.95 6.19
N ALA A 126 9.01 9.88 6.28
CA ALA A 126 7.58 9.55 6.19
C ALA A 126 7.21 9.07 4.77
N ILE A 127 7.67 9.77 3.72
CA ILE A 127 7.47 9.34 2.33
C ILE A 127 8.10 7.98 2.09
N GLN A 128 9.34 7.74 2.56
CA GLN A 128 9.99 6.44 2.41
C GLN A 128 9.20 5.32 3.10
N THR A 129 8.69 5.57 4.30
CA THR A 129 7.86 4.58 5.03
C THR A 129 6.59 4.28 4.25
N ILE A 130 5.93 5.29 3.67
CA ILE A 130 4.75 5.12 2.81
C ILE A 130 5.09 4.27 1.58
N LEU A 131 6.17 4.59 0.87
CA LEU A 131 6.55 3.88 -0.36
C LEU A 131 6.96 2.43 -0.10
N ILE A 132 7.72 2.16 0.97
CA ILE A 132 8.14 0.80 1.33
C ILE A 132 6.92 -0.02 1.76
N ALA A 133 6.03 0.56 2.57
CA ALA A 133 4.83 -0.13 3.00
C ALA A 133 3.90 -0.42 1.82
N ASP A 134 3.66 0.56 0.93
CA ASP A 134 2.85 0.37 -0.27
C ASP A 134 3.49 -0.64 -1.22
N PHE A 135 4.82 -0.65 -1.41
CA PHE A 135 5.51 -1.69 -2.19
C PHE A 135 5.16 -3.08 -1.68
N VAL A 136 5.34 -3.31 -0.38
CA VAL A 136 5.13 -4.61 0.25
C VAL A 136 3.67 -5.04 0.17
N MET A 137 2.74 -4.18 0.59
CA MET A 137 1.30 -4.48 0.55
C MET A 137 0.78 -4.59 -0.88
N SER A 138 1.36 -3.87 -1.83
CA SER A 138 0.91 -3.90 -3.22
C SER A 138 1.29 -5.18 -3.95
N LEU A 139 2.25 -5.98 -3.48
CA LEU A 139 2.67 -7.22 -4.14
C LEU A 139 1.47 -8.15 -4.43
N ASP A 140 0.56 -8.31 -3.47
CA ASP A 140 -0.64 -9.14 -3.64
C ASP A 140 -1.80 -8.39 -4.32
N ASN A 141 -1.93 -7.10 -4.02
CA ASN A 141 -2.97 -6.25 -4.57
C ASN A 141 -2.83 -6.03 -6.09
N VAL A 142 -1.61 -6.05 -6.61
CA VAL A 142 -1.34 -5.74 -8.02
C VAL A 142 -1.88 -6.80 -8.96
N VAL A 143 -1.96 -8.07 -8.53
CA VAL A 143 -2.51 -9.17 -9.35
C VAL A 143 -4.01 -8.99 -9.55
N ALA A 144 -4.74 -8.62 -8.49
CA ALA A 144 -6.16 -8.37 -8.57
C ALA A 144 -6.48 -7.21 -9.53
N VAL A 145 -5.65 -6.16 -9.48
CA VAL A 145 -5.77 -5.00 -10.38
C VAL A 145 -5.38 -5.36 -11.82
N ALA A 146 -4.30 -6.13 -12.03
CA ALA A 146 -3.91 -6.64 -13.35
C ALA A 146 -5.02 -7.48 -13.98
N ALA A 147 -5.55 -8.45 -13.22
CA ALA A 147 -6.64 -9.32 -13.65
C ALA A 147 -7.93 -8.54 -13.95
N ALA A 148 -8.22 -7.46 -13.22
CA ALA A 148 -9.34 -6.58 -13.53
C ALA A 148 -9.11 -5.78 -14.83
N ALA A 149 -7.87 -5.34 -15.10
CA ALA A 149 -7.51 -4.62 -16.31
C ALA A 149 -7.53 -5.51 -17.56
N GLU A 150 -7.21 -6.80 -17.44
CA GLU A 150 -7.30 -7.79 -18.53
C GLU A 150 -8.74 -8.08 -19.00
N LYS A 151 -9.75 -7.77 -18.17
CA LYS A 151 -11.17 -7.88 -18.56
C LYS A 151 -11.61 -6.78 -19.54
N GLY A 152 -10.78 -5.75 -19.73
CA GLY A 152 -11.05 -4.66 -20.65
C GLY A 152 -10.78 -5.03 -22.11
N PRO A 153 -11.16 -4.14 -23.06
CA PRO A 153 -10.84 -4.35 -24.47
C PRO A 153 -9.33 -4.50 -24.73
N PRO A 154 -8.93 -5.32 -25.73
CA PRO A 154 -7.52 -5.45 -26.12
C PRO A 154 -6.87 -4.10 -26.40
N GLY A 155 -5.63 -3.91 -25.96
CA GLY A 155 -4.87 -2.66 -26.14
C GLY A 155 -5.18 -1.55 -25.11
N THR A 156 -6.19 -1.72 -24.24
CA THR A 156 -6.56 -0.69 -23.23
C THR A 156 -5.99 -0.92 -21.83
N THR A 157 -5.33 -2.06 -21.57
CA THR A 157 -4.87 -2.46 -20.24
C THR A 157 -4.04 -1.39 -19.53
N PHE A 158 -3.01 -0.84 -20.20
CA PHE A 158 -2.17 0.20 -19.61
C PHE A 158 -2.98 1.47 -19.26
N LEU A 159 -3.87 1.88 -20.15
CA LEU A 159 -4.73 3.05 -19.95
C LEU A 159 -5.70 2.82 -18.77
N LEU A 160 -6.31 1.64 -18.68
CA LEU A 160 -7.19 1.24 -17.58
C LEU A 160 -6.47 1.27 -16.23
N LEU A 161 -5.23 0.79 -16.18
CA LEU A 161 -4.40 0.82 -14.98
C LEU A 161 -4.10 2.27 -14.56
N VAL A 162 -3.61 3.11 -15.48
CA VAL A 162 -3.28 4.51 -15.17
C VAL A 162 -4.51 5.30 -14.72
N LEU A 163 -5.65 5.13 -15.40
CA LEU A 163 -6.88 5.84 -15.05
C LEU A 163 -7.49 5.32 -13.73
N GLY A 164 -7.58 4.00 -13.55
CA GLY A 164 -8.18 3.41 -12.35
C GLY A 164 -7.35 3.66 -11.09
N LEU A 165 -6.01 3.55 -11.19
CA LEU A 165 -5.10 3.87 -10.09
C LEU A 165 -5.04 5.39 -9.85
N GLY A 166 -5.02 6.20 -10.92
CA GLY A 166 -5.02 7.65 -10.84
C GLY A 166 -6.28 8.22 -10.18
N PHE A 167 -7.45 7.64 -10.45
CA PHE A 167 -8.70 8.03 -9.79
C PHE A 167 -8.72 7.67 -8.29
N SER A 168 -7.87 6.73 -7.86
CA SER A 168 -7.79 6.32 -6.46
C SER A 168 -6.93 7.28 -5.60
N VAL A 169 -6.04 8.10 -6.22
CA VAL A 169 -5.16 9.05 -5.48
C VAL A 169 -6.00 10.00 -4.61
N PRO A 170 -7.00 10.72 -5.14
CA PRO A 170 -7.73 11.72 -4.35
C PRO A 170 -8.46 11.08 -3.18
N LEU A 171 -8.99 9.87 -3.38
CA LEU A 171 -9.69 9.14 -2.32
C LEU A 171 -8.74 8.72 -1.21
N ILE A 172 -7.57 8.17 -1.54
CA ILE A 172 -6.54 7.78 -0.56
C ILE A 172 -6.03 9.02 0.19
N VAL A 173 -5.74 10.11 -0.53
CA VAL A 173 -5.25 11.36 0.06
C VAL A 173 -6.30 11.94 1.02
N PHE A 174 -7.56 11.98 0.62
CA PHE A 174 -8.66 12.43 1.47
C PHE A 174 -8.84 11.52 2.68
N GLY A 175 -8.93 10.20 2.47
CA GLY A 175 -9.13 9.21 3.51
C GLY A 175 -8.00 9.21 4.54
N SER A 176 -6.74 9.27 4.09
CA SER A 176 -5.57 9.34 4.97
C SER A 176 -5.54 10.65 5.76
N THR A 177 -5.89 11.78 5.13
CA THR A 177 -5.98 13.08 5.83
C THR A 177 -7.08 13.07 6.89
N LEU A 178 -8.23 12.47 6.60
CA LEU A 178 -9.30 12.28 7.57
C LEU A 178 -8.85 11.38 8.71
N LEU A 179 -8.23 10.23 8.42
CA LEU A 179 -7.73 9.29 9.42
C LEU A 179 -6.72 9.93 10.37
N VAL A 180 -5.80 10.77 9.89
CA VAL A 180 -4.93 11.56 10.76
C VAL A 180 -5.76 12.40 11.74
N GLY A 181 -6.76 13.14 11.24
CA GLY A 181 -7.61 13.98 12.07
C GLY A 181 -8.33 13.18 13.15
N ILE A 182 -8.80 11.98 12.79
CA ILE A 182 -9.44 11.04 13.72
C ILE A 182 -8.42 10.50 14.73
N MET A 183 -7.19 10.15 14.33
CA MET A 183 -6.14 9.68 15.24
C MET A 183 -5.77 10.74 16.30
N ALA A 184 -5.79 12.02 15.94
CA ALA A 184 -5.58 13.11 16.90
C ALA A 184 -6.69 13.17 17.97
N ARG A 185 -7.91 12.75 17.63
CA ARG A 185 -9.03 12.69 18.56
C ARG A 185 -9.13 11.35 19.31
N PHE A 186 -8.77 10.25 18.66
CA PHE A 186 -8.87 8.88 19.13
C PHE A 186 -7.53 8.15 18.96
N PRO A 187 -6.57 8.33 19.88
CA PRO A 187 -5.24 7.73 19.78
C PRO A 187 -5.23 6.19 19.72
N VAL A 188 -6.29 5.53 20.19
CA VAL A 188 -6.45 4.06 20.09
C VAL A 188 -6.33 3.54 18.66
N ILE A 189 -6.68 4.36 17.66
CA ILE A 189 -6.57 4.01 16.24
C ILE A 189 -5.11 3.78 15.84
N ILE A 190 -4.15 4.39 16.53
CA ILE A 190 -2.72 4.17 16.27
C ILE A 190 -2.34 2.73 16.61
N THR A 191 -2.76 2.25 17.79
CA THR A 191 -2.53 0.86 18.20
C THR A 191 -3.27 -0.11 17.29
N LEU A 192 -4.51 0.20 16.90
CA LEU A 192 -5.28 -0.64 15.96
C LEU A 192 -4.63 -0.68 14.58
N GLY A 193 -4.10 0.43 14.08
CA GLY A 193 -3.39 0.47 12.81
C GLY A 193 -2.05 -0.28 12.86
N ALA A 194 -1.32 -0.23 13.97
CA ALA A 194 -0.14 -1.07 14.18
C ALA A 194 -0.50 -2.56 14.28
N ALA A 195 -1.61 -2.89 14.94
CA ALA A 195 -2.15 -4.25 14.98
C ALA A 195 -2.51 -4.75 13.58
N LEU A 196 -3.17 -3.91 12.77
CA LEU A 196 -3.49 -4.21 11.37
C LEU A 196 -2.21 -4.49 10.55
N LEU A 197 -1.17 -3.68 10.71
CA LEU A 197 0.13 -3.93 10.08
C LEU A 197 0.74 -5.28 10.49
N GLY A 198 0.63 -5.65 11.76
CA GLY A 198 1.05 -6.97 12.23
C GLY A 198 0.19 -8.11 11.69
N TYR A 199 -1.12 -7.88 11.53
CA TYR A 199 -2.03 -8.84 10.90
C TYR A 199 -1.64 -9.11 9.45
N LEU A 200 -1.49 -8.04 8.67
CA LEU A 200 -1.09 -8.13 7.27
C LEU A 200 0.29 -8.76 7.11
N ALA A 201 1.22 -8.52 8.05
CA ALA A 201 2.51 -9.18 8.04
C ALA A 201 2.37 -10.70 8.24
N GLY A 202 1.51 -11.14 9.17
CA GLY A 202 1.27 -12.57 9.40
C GLY A 202 0.59 -13.25 8.21
N ASP A 203 -0.43 -12.60 7.63
CA ASP A 203 -1.11 -13.07 6.41
C ASP A 203 -0.15 -13.18 5.22
N MET A 204 0.70 -12.17 5.03
CA MET A 204 1.72 -12.18 3.97
C MET A 204 2.78 -13.26 4.16
N LEU A 205 3.14 -13.57 5.42
CA LEU A 205 4.13 -14.61 5.74
C LEU A 205 3.65 -16.00 5.32
N VAL A 206 2.37 -16.31 5.54
CA VAL A 206 1.82 -17.64 5.25
C VAL A 206 1.44 -17.84 3.79
N THR A 207 1.46 -16.78 2.99
CA THR A 207 1.15 -16.82 1.55
C THR A 207 2.39 -16.76 0.65
N ASP A 208 3.60 -16.84 1.22
CA ASP A 208 4.85 -16.95 0.44
C ASP A 208 4.92 -18.31 -0.25
N PRO A 209 5.30 -18.39 -1.55
CA PRO A 209 5.37 -19.64 -2.30
C PRO A 209 6.22 -20.74 -1.65
N VAL A 210 7.20 -20.39 -0.83
CA VAL A 210 8.09 -21.36 -0.16
C VAL A 210 7.38 -22.07 1.00
N ASP A 211 6.64 -21.30 1.81
CA ASP A 211 6.16 -21.76 3.11
C ASP A 211 4.65 -22.06 3.11
N ALA A 212 3.90 -21.57 2.12
CA ALA A 212 2.44 -21.67 2.06
C ALA A 212 1.91 -23.11 2.19
N VAL A 213 2.52 -24.05 1.48
CA VAL A 213 2.11 -25.47 1.53
C VAL A 213 2.27 -26.03 2.94
N TRP A 214 3.35 -25.69 3.63
CA TRP A 214 3.57 -26.16 5.00
C TRP A 214 2.52 -25.59 5.95
N PHE A 215 2.24 -24.29 5.85
CA PHE A 215 1.22 -23.63 6.67
C PHE A 215 -0.18 -24.20 6.46
N GLU A 216 -0.59 -24.43 5.21
CA GLU A 216 -1.90 -25.02 4.89
C GLU A 216 -2.09 -26.42 5.49
N HIS A 217 -1.03 -27.21 5.61
CA HIS A 217 -1.11 -28.57 6.16
C HIS A 217 -1.06 -28.59 7.70
N VAL A 218 -0.34 -27.66 8.32
CA VAL A 218 -0.05 -27.70 9.76
C VAL A 218 -1.00 -26.83 10.58
N VAL A 219 -1.42 -25.69 10.04
CA VAL A 219 -2.19 -24.69 10.77
C VAL A 219 -3.58 -24.53 10.12
N PRO A 220 -4.68 -24.83 10.83
CA PRO A 220 -6.02 -24.52 10.34
C PRO A 220 -6.20 -23.01 10.20
N HIS A 221 -6.65 -22.54 9.03
CA HIS A 221 -6.84 -21.11 8.72
C HIS A 221 -5.57 -20.27 9.01
N PRO A 222 -4.45 -20.56 8.33
CA PRO A 222 -3.14 -20.00 8.65
C PRO A 222 -3.11 -18.48 8.52
N ASP A 223 -3.84 -17.92 7.55
CA ASP A 223 -4.04 -16.50 7.30
C ASP A 223 -4.55 -15.78 8.55
N VAL A 224 -5.63 -16.29 9.15
CA VAL A 224 -6.25 -15.69 10.32
C VAL A 224 -5.39 -15.91 11.56
N VAL A 225 -4.90 -17.14 11.78
CA VAL A 225 -4.17 -17.48 13.00
C VAL A 225 -2.84 -16.75 13.06
N VAL A 226 -2.03 -16.82 12.01
CA VAL A 226 -0.72 -16.18 11.97
C VAL A 226 -0.88 -14.65 11.86
N GLY A 227 -1.90 -14.17 11.16
CA GLY A 227 -2.27 -12.75 11.18
C GLY A 227 -2.57 -12.25 12.60
N LEU A 228 -3.45 -12.91 13.35
CA LEU A 228 -3.75 -12.51 14.73
C LEU A 228 -2.51 -12.57 15.64
N LEU A 229 -1.67 -13.59 15.49
CA LEU A 229 -0.40 -13.68 16.21
C LEU A 229 0.55 -12.53 15.85
N GLY A 230 0.65 -12.18 14.56
CA GLY A 230 1.44 -11.06 14.08
C GLY A 230 0.95 -9.72 14.64
N ALA A 231 -0.38 -9.51 14.68
CA ALA A 231 -1.00 -8.33 15.28
C ALA A 231 -0.66 -8.20 16.77
N LEU A 232 -0.82 -9.30 17.52
CA LEU A 232 -0.48 -9.36 18.94
C LEU A 232 1.02 -9.12 19.19
N LEU A 233 1.87 -9.73 18.38
CA LEU A 233 3.32 -9.59 18.46
C LEU A 233 3.76 -8.15 18.22
N VAL A 234 3.27 -7.50 17.17
CA VAL A 234 3.60 -6.10 16.85
C VAL A 234 3.15 -5.16 17.97
N VAL A 235 1.93 -5.33 18.49
CA VAL A 235 1.42 -4.50 19.59
C VAL A 235 2.20 -4.75 20.88
N ALA A 236 2.48 -6.00 21.23
CA ALA A 236 3.21 -6.37 22.44
C ALA A 236 4.65 -5.83 22.39
N LEU A 237 5.35 -6.04 21.27
CA LEU A 237 6.72 -5.56 21.08
C LEU A 237 6.77 -4.03 21.06
N GLY A 238 5.86 -3.36 20.34
CA GLY A 238 5.82 -1.90 20.30
C GLY A 238 5.63 -1.28 21.68
N ARG A 239 4.66 -1.79 22.46
CA ARG A 239 4.43 -1.35 23.84
C ARG A 239 5.62 -1.64 24.76
N TRP A 240 6.20 -2.82 24.64
CA TRP A 240 7.34 -3.22 25.47
C TRP A 240 8.58 -2.37 25.20
N LEU A 241 8.86 -2.07 23.93
CA LEU A 241 9.98 -1.21 23.54
C LEU A 241 9.77 0.23 24.02
N SER A 242 8.58 0.79 23.87
CA SER A 242 8.31 2.15 24.38
C SER A 242 8.45 2.25 25.90
N GLN A 243 7.92 1.27 26.65
CA GLN A 243 8.06 1.23 28.11
C GLN A 243 9.53 1.15 28.56
N ARG A 244 10.42 0.57 27.76
CA ARG A 244 11.86 0.51 28.06
C ARG A 244 12.57 1.82 27.81
N THR A 245 12.18 2.56 26.78
CA THR A 245 12.72 3.90 26.50
C THR A 245 12.39 4.86 27.65
N LEU A 246 11.16 4.82 28.16
CA LEU A 246 10.72 5.63 29.31
C LEU A 246 11.43 5.29 30.63
N ARG A 247 11.90 4.05 30.81
CA ARG A 247 12.65 3.65 32.02
C ARG A 247 14.13 4.02 31.99
N ARG A 248 14.65 4.47 30.85
CA ARG A 248 16.07 4.83 30.66
C ARG A 248 16.30 6.35 30.54
N ALA A 249 15.24 7.14 30.39
CA ALA A 249 15.25 8.59 30.47
C ALA A 249 15.12 9.04 31.93
#